data_AF-A0A436BLG3-F1
#
_entry.id   AF-A0A436BLG3-F1
#
_cell.length_a   1.000
_cell.length_b   1.000
_cell.length_c   1.000
_cell.angle_alpha   90.00
_cell.angle_beta   90.00
_cell.angle_gamma   90.00
#
_symmetry.space_group_name_H-M   'P 1'
#
loop_
_entity.id
_entity.type
_entity.pdbx_description
1 polymer ?
#
loop_
_entity_poly.entity_id
_entity_poly.type
_entity_poly.pdbx_seq_one_letter_code
_entity_poly.pdbx_strand_id
1 'polypeptide(L)'
;MDEEAASRDHVGSLERGLAVMEILARHPSGMTLTEMAEEAGLTRAGARRFLLTLTATGYATQAGRVFSLSPRLLTIARTWLGGASLWAFAAPIMRAVAAQLNEACSAAILSGADVVYVARIPGRRILSVSLDVGTRLPAYCTSMGRILLAGLTLQELDAFLGQATIERRTPKTITD
;
A
#
# COMPACT_ATOMS: atom_id res chain seq x y z
N MET A 1 3.53 -13.51 26.30
CA MET A 1 3.62 -14.97 26.11
C MET A 1 2.88 -15.34 24.82
N ASP A 2 3.14 -14.59 23.73
CA ASP A 2 2.39 -14.69 22.46
C ASP A 2 3.30 -14.76 21.21
N GLU A 3 4.61 -14.58 21.34
CA GLU A 3 5.54 -14.64 20.20
C GLU A 3 5.82 -16.08 19.71
N GLU A 4 5.69 -17.09 20.57
CA GLU A 4 5.96 -18.49 20.19
C GLU A 4 4.83 -19.15 19.38
N ALA A 5 3.60 -18.65 19.47
CA ALA A 5 2.44 -19.21 18.75
C ALA A 5 2.40 -18.78 17.28
N ALA A 6 2.89 -17.58 16.96
CA ALA A 6 2.96 -17.07 15.59
C ALA A 6 3.85 -17.95 14.68
N SER A 7 4.80 -18.71 15.23
CA SER A 7 5.78 -19.44 14.43
C SER A 7 5.28 -20.74 13.80
N ARG A 8 4.22 -21.40 14.31
CA ARG A 8 3.81 -22.74 13.80
C ARG A 8 2.84 -22.68 12.64
N ASP A 9 1.96 -21.67 12.63
CA ASP A 9 0.96 -21.49 11.56
C ASP A 9 1.46 -20.56 10.45
N HIS A 10 2.64 -19.94 10.63
CA HIS A 10 3.23 -19.05 9.64
C HIS A 10 3.81 -19.82 8.45
N VAL A 11 3.24 -19.57 7.27
CA VAL A 11 3.67 -20.21 6.02
C VAL A 11 4.72 -19.34 5.33
N GLY A 12 6.00 -19.53 5.68
CA GLY A 12 7.10 -18.72 5.12
C GLY A 12 7.29 -18.83 3.59
N SER A 13 6.73 -19.83 2.92
CA SER A 13 6.68 -19.85 1.44
C SER A 13 5.69 -18.83 0.88
N LEU A 14 4.56 -18.59 1.55
CA LEU A 14 3.59 -17.57 1.16
C LEU A 14 4.18 -16.18 1.35
N GLU A 15 4.79 -15.92 2.52
CA GLU A 15 5.47 -14.65 2.82
C GLU A 15 6.49 -14.28 1.72
N ARG A 16 7.40 -15.19 1.39
CA ARG A 16 8.37 -14.96 0.31
C ARG A 16 7.72 -14.77 -1.07
N GLY A 17 6.62 -15.47 -1.33
CA GLY A 17 5.85 -15.29 -2.56
C GLY A 17 5.22 -13.90 -2.66
N LEU A 18 4.69 -13.37 -1.55
CA LEU A 18 4.17 -12.00 -1.46
C LEU A 18 5.30 -10.97 -1.64
N ALA A 19 6.45 -11.18 -1.00
CA ALA A 19 7.62 -10.31 -1.17
C ALA A 19 8.08 -10.23 -2.64
N VAL A 20 8.12 -11.37 -3.36
CA VAL A 20 8.42 -11.39 -4.81
C VAL A 20 7.40 -10.60 -5.62
N MET A 21 6.10 -10.68 -5.27
CA MET A 21 5.06 -9.90 -5.92
C MET A 21 5.25 -8.39 -5.69
N GLU A 22 5.56 -7.98 -4.46
CA GLU A 22 5.83 -6.58 -4.11
C GLU A 22 7.09 -6.02 -4.77
N ILE A 23 8.12 -6.85 -4.92
CA ILE A 23 9.31 -6.48 -5.71
C ILE A 23 8.89 -6.22 -7.16
N LEU A 24 8.18 -7.15 -7.82
CA LEU A 24 7.71 -6.89 -9.19
C LEU A 24 6.84 -5.62 -9.30
N ALA A 25 6.10 -5.24 -8.25
CA ALA A 25 5.31 -4.00 -8.22
C ALA A 25 6.18 -2.73 -8.30
N ARG A 26 7.39 -2.77 -7.75
CA ARG A 26 8.36 -1.66 -7.81
C ARG A 26 9.10 -1.60 -9.15
N HIS A 27 9.01 -2.65 -9.97
CA HIS A 27 9.68 -2.76 -11.26
C HIS A 27 8.65 -2.96 -12.41
N PRO A 28 7.95 -1.89 -12.85
CA PRO A 28 6.86 -2.00 -13.83
C PRO A 28 7.32 -2.51 -15.21
N SER A 29 8.59 -2.29 -15.57
CA SER A 29 9.20 -2.86 -16.79
C SER A 29 9.50 -4.36 -16.67
N GLY A 30 9.24 -4.97 -15.50
CA GLY A 30 9.56 -6.34 -15.17
C GLY A 30 11.00 -6.58 -14.75
N MET A 31 11.29 -7.81 -14.36
CA MET A 31 12.61 -8.28 -13.91
C MET A 31 12.91 -9.66 -14.47
N THR A 32 14.18 -9.93 -14.73
CA THR A 32 14.67 -11.27 -15.00
C THR A 32 14.75 -12.11 -13.72
N LEU A 33 14.91 -13.43 -13.90
CA LEU A 33 15.09 -14.34 -12.77
C LEU A 33 16.31 -13.99 -11.90
N THR A 34 17.41 -13.53 -12.52
CA THR A 34 18.64 -13.22 -11.79
C THR A 34 18.45 -11.96 -10.93
N GLU A 35 17.92 -10.89 -11.52
CA GLU A 35 17.62 -9.64 -10.79
C GLU A 35 16.65 -9.88 -9.64
N MET A 36 15.60 -10.69 -9.86
CA MET A 36 14.67 -11.04 -8.78
C MET A 36 15.33 -11.83 -7.65
N ALA A 37 16.21 -12.78 -7.98
CA ALA A 37 16.90 -13.58 -6.97
C ALA A 37 17.82 -12.71 -6.10
N GLU A 38 18.52 -11.75 -6.72
CA GLU A 38 19.40 -10.80 -6.04
C GLU A 38 18.60 -9.85 -5.14
N GLU A 39 17.58 -9.18 -5.68
CA GLU A 39 16.75 -8.21 -4.95
C GLU A 39 15.97 -8.86 -3.79
N ALA A 40 15.46 -10.08 -3.98
CA ALA A 40 14.71 -10.80 -2.94
C ALA A 40 15.60 -11.51 -1.92
N GLY A 41 16.94 -11.53 -2.11
CA GLY A 41 17.85 -12.33 -1.28
C GLY A 41 17.56 -13.83 -1.34
N LEU A 42 17.11 -14.34 -2.49
CA LEU A 42 16.71 -15.73 -2.71
C LEU A 42 17.70 -16.47 -3.61
N THR A 43 17.73 -17.80 -3.51
CA THR A 43 18.39 -18.61 -4.54
C THR A 43 17.63 -18.50 -5.87
N ARG A 44 18.32 -18.64 -7.00
CA ARG A 44 17.68 -18.67 -8.34
C ARG A 44 16.58 -19.73 -8.44
N ALA A 45 16.76 -20.89 -7.81
CA ALA A 45 15.74 -21.93 -7.78
C ALA A 45 14.49 -21.50 -6.97
N GLY A 46 14.69 -20.83 -5.83
CA GLY A 46 13.62 -20.28 -5.00
C GLY A 46 12.83 -19.19 -5.71
N ALA A 47 13.52 -18.17 -6.23
CA ALA A 47 12.90 -17.09 -7.01
C ALA A 47 12.12 -17.63 -8.22
N ARG A 48 12.70 -18.60 -8.95
CA ARG A 48 12.03 -19.24 -10.08
C ARG A 48 10.72 -19.90 -9.68
N ARG A 49 10.69 -20.58 -8.53
CA ARG A 49 9.48 -21.27 -8.05
C ARG A 49 8.36 -20.26 -7.77
N PHE A 50 8.65 -19.14 -7.10
CA PHE A 50 7.66 -18.10 -6.86
C PHE A 50 7.19 -17.40 -8.13
N LEU A 51 8.11 -17.02 -9.01
CA LEU A 51 7.77 -16.38 -10.29
C LEU A 51 6.87 -17.27 -11.15
N LEU A 52 7.19 -18.57 -11.26
CA LEU A 52 6.35 -19.51 -12.00
C LEU A 52 4.99 -19.73 -11.34
N THR A 53 4.92 -19.80 -10.01
CA THR A 53 3.63 -19.88 -9.30
C THR A 53 2.78 -18.63 -9.54
N LEU A 54 3.36 -17.43 -9.48
CA LEU A 54 2.66 -16.18 -9.77
C LEU A 54 2.18 -16.12 -11.22
N THR A 55 2.97 -16.61 -12.18
CA THR A 55 2.56 -16.70 -13.59
C THR A 55 1.44 -17.72 -13.78
N ALA A 56 1.57 -18.92 -13.21
CA ALA A 56 0.56 -19.97 -13.30
C ALA A 56 -0.78 -19.58 -12.65
N THR A 57 -0.73 -18.75 -11.61
CA THR A 57 -1.91 -18.19 -10.95
C THR A 57 -2.35 -16.86 -11.55
N GLY A 58 -1.71 -16.39 -12.62
CA GLY A 58 -2.11 -15.19 -13.36
C GLY A 58 -1.87 -13.86 -12.62
N TYR A 59 -1.07 -13.84 -11.55
CA TYR A 59 -0.62 -12.61 -10.89
C TYR A 59 0.60 -11.99 -11.58
N ALA A 60 1.37 -12.78 -12.31
CA ALA A 60 2.47 -12.33 -13.15
C ALA A 60 2.31 -12.80 -14.59
N THR A 61 3.06 -12.18 -15.50
CA THR A 61 3.26 -12.61 -16.88
C THR A 61 4.75 -12.79 -17.13
N GLN A 62 5.09 -13.57 -18.16
CA GLN A 62 6.47 -13.76 -18.59
C GLN A 62 6.59 -13.51 -20.09
N ALA A 63 7.50 -12.63 -20.47
CA ALA A 63 7.88 -12.37 -21.86
C ALA A 63 9.37 -12.72 -22.02
N GLY A 64 9.67 -13.85 -22.65
CA GLY A 64 11.03 -14.37 -22.76
C GLY A 64 11.65 -14.62 -21.38
N ARG A 65 12.62 -13.80 -20.98
CA ARG A 65 13.31 -13.90 -19.68
C ARG A 65 12.76 -12.94 -18.62
N VAL A 66 11.88 -12.03 -18.98
CA VAL A 66 11.38 -10.96 -18.12
C VAL A 66 10.01 -11.36 -17.54
N PHE A 67 9.86 -11.19 -16.24
CA PHE A 67 8.62 -11.38 -15.48
C PHE A 67 8.09 -10.02 -15.04
N SER A 68 6.79 -9.80 -15.15
CA SER A 68 6.12 -8.56 -14.74
C SER A 68 4.78 -8.87 -14.07
N LEU A 69 4.25 -7.97 -13.26
CA LEU A 69 2.90 -8.13 -12.72
C LEU A 69 1.86 -8.11 -13.84
N SER A 70 0.81 -8.90 -13.66
CA SER A 70 -0.34 -8.88 -14.54
C SER A 70 -1.37 -7.83 -14.09
N PRO A 71 -2.25 -7.37 -15.00
CA PRO A 71 -3.38 -6.51 -14.64
C PRO A 71 -4.39 -7.13 -13.66
N ARG A 72 -4.29 -8.43 -13.33
CA ARG A 72 -5.19 -9.11 -12.37
C ARG A 72 -5.24 -8.38 -11.02
N LEU A 73 -4.14 -7.76 -10.60
CA LEU A 73 -4.10 -6.98 -9.36
C LEU A 73 -5.03 -5.76 -9.40
N LEU A 74 -5.22 -5.13 -10.58
CA LEU A 74 -6.17 -4.04 -10.74
C LEU A 74 -7.60 -4.52 -10.52
N THR A 75 -7.94 -5.73 -10.97
CA THR A 75 -9.26 -6.32 -10.74
C THR A 75 -9.50 -6.54 -9.25
N ILE A 76 -8.52 -7.07 -8.52
CA ILE A 76 -8.62 -7.29 -7.07
C ILE A 76 -8.78 -5.96 -6.33
N ALA A 77 -7.93 -4.98 -6.63
CA ALA A 77 -8.00 -3.65 -6.05
C ALA A 77 -9.34 -2.97 -6.35
N ARG A 78 -9.83 -3.07 -7.60
CA ARG A 78 -11.13 -2.53 -8.01
C ARG A 78 -12.28 -3.20 -7.26
N THR A 79 -12.27 -4.51 -7.07
CA THR A 79 -13.32 -5.22 -6.32
C THR A 79 -13.33 -4.79 -4.87
N TRP A 80 -12.16 -4.68 -4.23
CA TRP A 80 -12.04 -4.20 -2.86
C TRP A 80 -12.52 -2.73 -2.72
N LEU A 81 -12.14 -1.86 -3.65
CA LEU A 81 -12.57 -0.46 -3.67
C LEU A 81 -14.05 -0.27 -4.06
N GLY A 82 -14.59 -1.15 -4.90
CA GLY A 82 -15.89 -0.99 -5.56
C GLY A 82 -17.08 -1.67 -4.88
N GLY A 83 -16.86 -2.64 -3.98
CA GLY A 83 -17.95 -3.29 -3.26
C GLY A 83 -18.59 -2.34 -2.24
N ALA A 84 -19.88 -1.98 -2.41
CA ALA A 84 -20.73 -1.16 -1.52
C ALA A 84 -19.95 -0.20 -0.59
N SER A 85 -18.97 0.51 -1.15
CA SER A 85 -17.95 1.14 -0.35
C SER A 85 -18.37 2.56 -0.03
N LEU A 86 -18.05 2.99 1.19
CA LEU A 86 -18.15 4.40 1.62
C LEU A 86 -17.62 5.36 0.54
N TRP A 87 -16.61 4.95 -0.23
CA TRP A 87 -15.96 5.73 -1.27
C TRP A 87 -16.85 5.95 -2.50
N ALA A 88 -17.66 4.98 -2.89
CA ALA A 88 -18.63 5.15 -3.98
C ALA A 88 -19.66 6.23 -3.62
N PHE A 89 -20.10 6.27 -2.36
CA PHE A 89 -20.97 7.32 -1.82
C PHE A 89 -20.26 8.66 -1.66
N ALA A 90 -18.98 8.66 -1.25
CA ALA A 90 -18.21 9.88 -1.06
C ALA A 90 -17.81 10.57 -2.38
N ALA A 91 -17.65 9.81 -3.47
CA ALA A 91 -17.11 10.32 -4.73
C ALA A 91 -17.84 11.56 -5.31
N PRO A 92 -19.19 11.64 -5.33
CA PRO A 92 -19.90 12.86 -5.74
C PRO A 92 -19.58 14.07 -4.85
N ILE A 93 -19.49 13.88 -3.53
CA ILE A 93 -19.19 14.93 -2.56
C ILE A 93 -17.75 15.41 -2.75
N MET A 94 -16.80 14.49 -2.86
CA MET A 94 -15.40 14.80 -3.12
C MET A 94 -15.22 15.58 -4.43
N ARG A 95 -15.97 15.24 -5.50
CA ARG A 95 -15.97 15.98 -6.76
C ARG A 95 -16.48 17.41 -6.59
N ALA A 96 -17.56 17.60 -5.84
CA ALA A 96 -18.09 18.93 -5.56
C ALA A 96 -17.06 19.79 -4.80
N VAL A 97 -16.41 19.23 -3.78
CA VAL A 97 -15.36 19.92 -3.01
C VAL A 97 -14.16 20.27 -3.89
N ALA A 98 -13.66 19.31 -4.68
CA ALA A 98 -12.52 19.54 -5.58
C ALA A 98 -12.82 20.62 -6.62
N ALA A 99 -14.03 20.63 -7.18
CA ALA A 99 -14.47 21.63 -8.14
C ALA A 99 -14.60 23.03 -7.49
N GLN A 100 -15.16 23.10 -6.28
CA GLN A 100 -15.36 24.35 -5.56
C GLN A 100 -14.04 24.99 -5.12
N LEU A 101 -13.10 24.19 -4.62
CA LEU A 101 -11.82 24.68 -4.10
C LEU A 101 -10.72 24.76 -5.17
N ASN A 102 -10.97 24.20 -6.35
CA ASN A 102 -9.97 24.03 -7.41
C ASN A 102 -8.70 23.29 -6.92
N GLU A 103 -8.89 22.36 -5.99
CA GLU A 103 -7.84 21.59 -5.31
C GLU A 103 -8.16 20.10 -5.33
N ALA A 104 -7.15 19.26 -5.17
CA ALA A 104 -7.37 17.82 -5.06
C ALA A 104 -8.14 17.48 -3.78
N CYS A 105 -9.14 16.60 -3.88
CA CYS A 105 -9.85 16.04 -2.73
C CYS A 105 -9.47 14.56 -2.59
N SER A 106 -9.02 14.14 -1.41
CA SER A 106 -8.56 12.77 -1.15
C SER A 106 -9.29 12.18 0.05
N ALA A 107 -9.41 10.85 0.06
CA ALA A 107 -9.87 10.09 1.21
C ALA A 107 -8.85 9.01 1.54
N ALA A 108 -8.69 8.74 2.84
CA ALA A 108 -7.73 7.77 3.35
C ALA A 108 -8.32 6.97 4.51
N ILE A 109 -7.75 5.79 4.73
CA ILE A 109 -8.00 4.95 5.91
C ILE A 109 -6.74 4.83 6.76
N LEU A 110 -6.91 4.50 8.04
CA LEU A 110 -5.80 4.14 8.92
C LEU A 110 -5.42 2.68 8.67
N SER A 111 -4.13 2.40 8.50
CA SER A 111 -3.58 1.06 8.30
C SER A 111 -2.25 0.95 9.03
N GLY A 112 -2.28 0.41 10.24
CA GLY A 112 -1.12 0.42 11.14
C GLY A 112 -0.68 1.85 11.44
N ALA A 113 0.61 2.15 11.20
CA ALA A 113 1.20 3.46 11.47
C ALA A 113 0.89 4.54 10.40
N ASP A 114 0.27 4.16 9.28
CA ASP A 114 0.09 5.03 8.11
C ASP A 114 -1.38 5.32 7.81
N VAL A 115 -1.60 6.42 7.10
CA VAL A 115 -2.77 6.61 6.26
C VAL A 115 -2.53 6.05 4.87
N VAL A 116 -3.53 5.36 4.32
CA VAL A 116 -3.53 4.82 2.95
C VAL A 116 -4.60 5.52 2.14
N TYR A 117 -4.20 6.11 1.03
CA TYR A 117 -5.12 6.80 0.12
C TYR A 117 -5.99 5.76 -0.61
N VAL A 118 -7.31 5.90 -0.51
CA VAL A 118 -8.30 4.95 -1.09
C VAL A 118 -9.19 5.59 -2.13
N ALA A 119 -9.30 6.93 -2.14
CA ALA A 119 -9.96 7.66 -3.20
C ALA A 119 -9.28 9.02 -3.41
N ARG A 120 -9.26 9.49 -4.65
CA ARG A 120 -8.73 10.81 -5.01
C ARG A 120 -9.45 11.40 -6.21
N ILE A 121 -9.86 12.65 -6.10
CA ILE A 121 -10.29 13.49 -7.20
C ILE A 121 -9.20 14.54 -7.43
N PRO A 122 -8.53 14.55 -8.61
CA PRO A 122 -7.47 15.52 -8.88
C PRO A 122 -8.03 16.94 -8.97
N GLY A 123 -7.23 17.92 -8.52
CA GLY A 123 -7.49 19.35 -8.75
C GLY A 123 -7.01 19.80 -10.13
N ARG A 124 -7.23 21.07 -10.50
CA ARG A 124 -6.81 21.60 -11.81
C ARG A 124 -5.42 22.26 -11.83
N ARG A 125 -4.69 22.27 -10.71
CA ARG A 125 -3.36 22.93 -10.64
C ARG A 125 -2.26 22.04 -11.24
N ILE A 126 -1.28 22.70 -11.87
CA ILE A 126 -0.09 22.09 -12.51
C ILE A 126 0.88 21.49 -11.47
N LEU A 127 0.93 22.05 -10.27
CA LEU A 127 1.67 21.49 -9.13
C LEU A 127 0.86 20.36 -8.50
N SER A 128 1.01 19.15 -9.02
CA SER A 128 0.49 17.94 -8.37
C SER A 128 1.57 17.38 -7.44
N VAL A 129 1.24 17.24 -6.16
CA VAL A 129 1.94 16.24 -5.33
C VAL A 129 1.45 14.88 -5.83
N SER A 130 2.35 14.05 -6.35
CA SER A 130 2.06 12.69 -6.84
C SER A 130 1.64 11.81 -5.67
N LEU A 131 0.36 11.83 -5.36
CA LEU A 131 -0.28 10.97 -4.36
C LEU A 131 -1.40 10.25 -5.12
N ASP A 132 -1.30 8.94 -5.22
CA ASP A 132 -2.26 8.11 -5.93
C ASP A 132 -2.97 7.18 -4.93
N VAL A 133 -4.01 6.49 -5.40
CA VAL A 133 -4.64 5.43 -4.60
C VAL A 133 -3.59 4.36 -4.30
N GLY A 134 -3.49 3.96 -3.03
CA GLY A 134 -2.47 3.05 -2.51
C GLY A 134 -1.25 3.76 -1.91
N THR A 135 -1.05 5.07 -2.14
CA THR A 135 0.03 5.81 -1.47
C THR A 135 -0.15 5.78 0.04
N ARG A 136 0.96 5.56 0.76
CA ARG A 136 1.03 5.52 2.23
C ARG A 136 1.78 6.74 2.74
N LEU A 137 1.26 7.38 3.79
CA LEU A 137 1.96 8.46 4.52
C LEU A 137 1.81 8.22 6.03
N PRO A 138 2.79 8.60 6.86
CA PRO A 138 2.67 8.38 8.30
C PRO A 138 1.49 9.13 8.91
N ALA A 139 0.72 8.47 9.78
CA ALA A 139 -0.48 9.04 10.35
C ALA A 139 -0.18 10.20 11.30
N TYR A 140 0.91 10.11 12.09
CA TYR A 140 1.25 11.11 13.12
C TYR A 140 1.46 12.54 12.56
N CYS A 141 1.94 12.65 11.31
CA CYS A 141 2.31 13.93 10.71
C CYS A 141 1.40 14.38 9.55
N THR A 142 0.24 13.76 9.35
CA THR A 142 -0.72 14.16 8.32
C THR A 142 -2.04 14.63 8.94
N SER A 143 -2.77 15.53 8.27
CA SER A 143 -4.07 16.00 8.74
C SER A 143 -5.09 14.87 8.83
N MET A 144 -5.19 14.04 7.77
CA MET A 144 -6.06 12.86 7.76
C MET A 144 -5.66 11.85 8.84
N GLY A 145 -4.36 11.65 9.06
CA GLY A 145 -3.89 10.75 10.10
C GLY A 145 -4.29 11.22 11.49
N ARG A 146 -4.11 12.50 11.82
CA ARG A 146 -4.56 13.06 13.11
C ARG A 146 -6.07 12.95 13.31
N ILE A 147 -6.87 13.17 12.28
CA ILE A 147 -8.34 12.99 12.35
C ILE A 147 -8.69 11.53 12.62
N LEU A 148 -8.05 10.59 11.92
CA LEU A 148 -8.30 9.16 12.10
C LEU A 148 -7.86 8.67 13.48
N LEU A 149 -6.69 9.12 13.96
CA LEU A 149 -6.17 8.80 15.29
C LEU A 149 -7.05 9.38 16.40
N ALA A 150 -7.63 10.57 16.22
CA ALA A 150 -8.57 11.16 17.17
C ALA A 150 -9.89 10.38 17.29
N GLY A 151 -10.20 9.50 16.34
CA GLY A 151 -11.34 8.60 16.40
C GLY A 151 -11.07 7.27 17.12
N LEU A 152 -9.83 6.98 17.51
CA LEU A 152 -9.47 5.77 18.23
C LEU A 152 -9.88 5.85 19.71
N THR A 153 -10.05 4.68 20.33
CA THR A 153 -10.07 4.60 21.79
C THR A 153 -8.70 4.95 22.37
N LEU A 154 -8.65 5.34 23.65
CA LEU A 154 -7.38 5.63 24.32
C LEU A 154 -6.40 4.45 24.27
N GLN A 155 -6.90 3.22 24.46
CA GLN A 155 -6.09 2.01 24.40
C GLN A 155 -5.47 1.79 23.01
N GLU A 156 -6.24 2.00 21.94
CA GLU A 156 -5.74 1.88 20.57
C GLU A 156 -4.74 2.98 20.23
N LEU A 157 -4.97 4.20 20.71
CA LEU A 157 -4.05 5.32 20.53
C LEU A 157 -2.72 5.09 21.25
N ASP A 158 -2.76 4.60 22.49
CA ASP A 158 -1.56 4.23 23.26
C ASP A 158 -0.79 3.12 22.56
N ALA A 159 -1.49 2.10 22.03
CA ALA A 159 -0.86 1.03 21.26
C ALA A 159 -0.21 1.56 19.97
N PHE A 160 -0.88 2.48 19.26
CA PHE A 160 -0.31 3.17 18.10
C PHE A 160 0.95 3.95 18.48
N LEU A 161 0.91 4.77 19.53
CA LEU A 161 2.05 5.60 19.95
C LEU A 161 3.23 4.74 20.43
N GLY A 162 2.96 3.58 21.05
CA GLY A 162 4.00 2.63 21.45
C GLY A 162 4.70 1.92 20.29
N GLN A 163 4.07 1.84 19.12
CA GLN A 163 4.62 1.17 17.92
C GLN A 163 5.12 2.17 16.86
N ALA A 164 4.61 3.41 16.86
CA ALA A 164 4.91 4.39 15.84
C ALA A 164 6.35 4.91 15.94
N THR A 165 7.08 4.85 14.83
CA THR A 165 8.37 5.54 14.70
C THR A 165 8.11 7.01 14.33
N ILE A 166 8.28 7.91 15.31
CA ILE A 166 8.03 9.34 15.14
C ILE A 166 9.30 10.05 14.69
N GLU A 167 9.40 10.33 13.40
CA GLU A 167 10.55 11.02 12.81
C GLU A 167 10.23 12.49 12.51
N ARG A 168 11.19 13.38 12.74
CA ARG A 168 11.05 14.79 12.34
C ARG A 168 11.24 14.94 10.82
N ARG A 169 10.14 14.92 10.06
CA ARG A 169 10.16 15.06 8.58
C ARG A 169 10.34 16.48 8.07
N THR A 170 9.98 17.47 8.88
CA THR A 170 10.12 18.90 8.59
C THR A 170 10.44 19.66 9.87
N PRO A 171 10.88 20.93 9.80
CA PRO A 171 11.04 21.76 10.99
C PRO A 171 9.78 21.90 11.85
N LYS A 172 8.59 21.69 11.29
CA LYS A 172 7.27 21.83 11.94
C LYS A 172 6.62 20.49 12.33
N THR A 173 7.30 19.37 12.13
CA THR A 173 6.78 18.06 12.54
C THR A 173 6.80 17.97 14.06
N ILE A 174 5.64 17.70 14.66
CA ILE A 174 5.49 17.46 16.11
C ILE A 174 6.07 16.07 16.42
N THR A 175 6.88 15.99 17.47
CA THR A 175 7.57 14.76 17.87
C THR A 175 7.40 14.43 19.35
N ASP A 176 6.65 15.25 20.09
CA ASP A 176 6.39 15.19 21.53
C ASP A 176 4.93 15.54 21.86
#